data_AF-A0A2N6EH26-F1
#
_entry.id   AF-A0A2N6EH26-F1
#
_cell.length_a   1.000
_cell.length_b   1.000
_cell.length_c   1.000
_cell.angle_alpha   90.00
_cell.angle_beta   90.00
_cell.angle_gamma   90.00
#
_symmetry.space_group_name_H-M   'P 1'
#
loop_
_entity.id
_entity.type
_entity.pdbx_description
1 polymer ?
#
loop_
_entity_poly.entity_id
_entity_poly.type
_entity_poly.pdbx_seq_one_letter_code
_entity_poly.pdbx_strand_id
1 'polypeptide(L)' 'MPRQLLHITSWAHEFVAEVVGPGDFAVDLTAGKGSDALFLARKVAPGGRVLAFDIQEEALECSRRTL' A
#
# COMPACT_ATOMS: atom_id res chain seq x y z
N MET A 1 6.87 -19.40 0.50
CA MET A 1 6.89 -19.36 1.98
C MET A 1 5.46 -19.23 2.46
N PRO A 2 4.97 -20.07 3.37
CA PRO A 2 3.64 -19.87 3.93
C PRO A 2 3.61 -18.51 4.63
N ARG A 3 2.66 -17.62 4.28
CA ARG A 3 2.51 -16.31 4.93
C ARG A 3 2.09 -16.55 6.37
N GLN A 4 3.04 -16.41 7.30
CA GLN A 4 2.74 -16.48 8.72
C GLN A 4 1.95 -15.23 9.12
N LEU A 5 0.67 -15.45 9.38
CA LEU A 5 -0.31 -14.48 9.85
C LEU A 5 -0.08 -14.12 11.34
N LEU A 6 1.17 -13.84 11.72
CA LEU A 6 1.53 -13.47 13.09
C LEU A 6 1.53 -11.94 13.31
N HIS A 7 1.55 -11.16 12.23
CA HIS A 7 1.55 -9.70 12.27
C HIS A 7 0.25 -9.13 11.71
N ILE A 8 -0.36 -8.17 12.41
CA ILE A 8 -1.62 -7.52 12.01
C ILE A 8 -1.53 -6.88 10.62
N THR A 9 -0.37 -6.34 10.25
CA THR A 9 -0.13 -5.76 8.92
C THR A 9 -0.19 -6.81 7.82
N SER A 10 0.26 -8.04 8.10
CA SER A 10 0.14 -9.15 7.15
C SER A 10 -1.31 -9.55 6.94
N TRP A 11 -2.14 -9.53 7.98
CA TRP A 11 -3.59 -9.75 7.86
C TRP A 11 -4.26 -8.65 7.04
N ALA A 12 -3.96 -7.39 7.34
CA ALA A 12 -4.54 -6.25 6.63
C ALA A 12 -4.24 -6.34 5.12
N HIS A 13 -3.01 -6.70 4.75
CA HIS A 13 -2.63 -6.92 3.35
C HIS A 13 -3.38 -8.08 2.71
N GLU A 14 -3.69 -9.16 3.43
CA GLU A 14 -4.53 -10.24 2.86
C GLU A 14 -5.94 -9.78 2.59
N PHE A 15 -6.60 -9.14 3.57
CA PHE A 15 -7.96 -8.65 3.39
C PHE A 15 -8.09 -7.65 2.25
N VAL A 16 -7.12 -6.75 2.10
CA VAL A 16 -7.09 -5.81 0.97
C VAL A 16 -6.85 -6.55 -0.35
N ALA A 17 -5.99 -7.57 -0.38
CA ALA A 17 -5.71 -8.34 -1.59
C ALA A 17 -6.89 -9.19 -2.09
N GLU A 18 -7.89 -9.46 -1.25
CA GLU A 18 -9.11 -10.16 -1.66
C GLU A 18 -10.03 -9.29 -2.53
N VAL A 19 -9.90 -7.96 -2.45
CA VAL A 19 -10.82 -7.01 -3.10
C VAL A 19 -10.15 -6.00 -4.02
N VAL A 20 -8.82 -5.85 -3.95
CA VAL A 20 -8.04 -4.94 -4.81
C VAL A 20 -7.21 -5.73 -5.82
N GLY A 21 -7.33 -5.37 -7.09
CA GLY A 21 -6.60 -6.00 -8.19
C GLY A 21 -6.18 -5.02 -9.30
N PRO A 22 -5.61 -5.56 -10.39
CA PRO A 22 -5.13 -4.77 -11.51
C PRO A 22 -6.19 -3.83 -12.09
N GLY A 23 -5.83 -2.56 -12.30
CA GLY A 23 -6.73 -1.54 -12.85
C GLY A 23 -7.47 -0.72 -11.79
N ASP A 24 -7.49 -1.17 -10.54
CA ASP A 24 -8.21 -0.48 -9.47
C ASP A 24 -7.54 0.84 -9.07
N PHE A 25 -8.34 1.70 -8.43
CA PHE A 25 -7.87 2.93 -7.80
C PHE A 25 -7.90 2.76 -6.27
N ALA A 26 -6.73 2.73 -5.65
CA ALA A 26 -6.61 2.61 -4.20
C ALA A 26 -6.15 3.94 -3.58
N VAL A 27 -6.55 4.16 -2.31
CA VAL A 27 -6.16 5.34 -1.55
C VAL A 27 -5.51 4.90 -0.24
N ASP A 28 -4.29 5.37 0.02
CA ASP A 28 -3.61 5.25 1.31
C ASP A 28 -3.70 6.59 2.03
N LEU A 29 -4.39 6.65 3.15
CA LEU A 29 -4.61 7.90 3.90
C LEU A 29 -3.54 8.17 4.97
N THR A 30 -2.52 7.30 5.06
CA THR A 30 -1.48 7.33 6.09
C THR A 30 -0.14 6.83 5.52
N ALA A 31 0.36 7.50 4.47
CA ALA A 31 1.47 7.01 3.65
C ALA A 31 2.72 6.62 4.46
N GLY A 32 3.06 7.41 5.50
CA GLY A 32 4.19 7.12 6.39
C GLY A 32 5.50 6.90 5.61
N LYS A 33 6.08 5.71 5.74
CA LYS A 33 7.31 5.32 4.99
C LYS A 33 7.02 4.74 3.60
N GLY A 34 5.74 4.61 3.22
CA GLY A 34 5.29 4.13 1.91
C GLY A 34 5.12 2.61 1.82
N SER A 35 5.15 1.87 2.94
CA SER A 35 5.03 0.40 2.91
C SER A 35 3.68 -0.07 2.35
N ASP A 36 2.58 0.53 2.83
CA ASP A 36 1.23 0.14 2.42
C ASP A 36 0.91 0.69 1.03
N ALA A 37 1.28 1.94 0.75
CA ALA A 37 1.25 2.50 -0.61
C ALA A 37 1.99 1.64 -1.64
N LEU A 38 3.18 1.10 -1.32
CA LEU A 38 3.94 0.22 -2.22
C LEU A 38 3.24 -1.13 -2.40
N PHE A 39 2.69 -1.69 -1.32
CA PHE A 39 1.89 -2.90 -1.40
C PHE A 39 0.69 -2.71 -2.34
N LEU A 40 -0.08 -1.62 -2.14
CA LEU A 40 -1.22 -1.26 -2.99
C LEU A 40 -0.79 -1.04 -4.43
N ALA A 41 0.32 -0.32 -4.67
CA ALA A 41 0.83 -0.01 -6.00
C ALA A 41 1.15 -1.28 -6.80
N ARG A 42 1.72 -2.29 -6.12
CA ARG A 42 1.97 -3.61 -6.72
C ARG A 42 0.69 -4.39 -6.98
N LYS A 43 -0.35 -4.22 -6.16
CA LYS A 43 -1.62 -4.91 -6.31
C LYS A 43 -2.50 -4.35 -7.42
N VAL A 44 -2.52 -3.03 -7.57
CA VAL A 44 -3.32 -2.37 -8.61
C VAL A 44 -2.66 -2.38 -9.99
N ALA A 45 -1.39 -2.81 -10.08
CA ALA A 45 -0.71 -2.96 -11.35
C ALA A 45 -1.12 -4.25 -12.09
N PRO A 46 -1.14 -4.25 -13.44
CA PRO A 46 -1.02 -3.08 -14.33
C PRO A 46 -2.32 -2.24 -14.40
N GLY A 47 -2.18 -0.98 -14.81
CA GLY A 47 -3.32 -0.12 -15.20
C GLY A 47 -4.04 0.61 -14.06
N GLY A 48 -3.81 0.23 -12.80
CA GLY A 48 -4.36 0.92 -11.64
C GLY A 48 -3.50 2.06 -11.13
N ARG A 49 -3.98 2.76 -10.10
CA ARG A 49 -3.29 3.90 -9.47
C ARG A 49 -3.48 3.89 -7.97
N VAL A 50 -2.50 4.44 -7.26
CA VAL A 50 -2.58 4.68 -5.82
C VAL A 50 -2.43 6.17 -5.56
N LEU A 51 -3.31 6.71 -4.74
CA LEU A 51 -3.16 8.06 -4.17
C LEU A 51 -2.85 7.94 -2.69
N ALA A 52 -1.68 8.41 -2.28
CA ALA A 52 -1.21 8.34 -0.91
C ALA A 52 -1.17 9.74 -0.27
N PHE A 53 -1.66 9.86 0.96
CA PHE A 53 -1.69 11.09 1.74
C PHE A 53 -0.96 10.91 3.07
N ASP A 54 -0.30 11.97 3.51
CA ASP A 54 0.21 12.11 4.87
C ASP A 54 0.27 13.60 5.22
N ILE A 55 0.13 13.94 6.49
CA ILE A 55 0.20 15.32 6.97
C ILE A 55 1.66 15.76 7.19
N GLN A 56 2.58 14.81 7.32
CA GLN A 56 3.99 15.08 7.58
C GLN A 56 4.77 15.13 6.25
N GLU A 57 5.44 16.24 5.97
CA GLU A 57 6.20 16.40 4.73
C GLU A 57 7.34 15.37 4.63
N GLU A 58 7.97 15.04 5.76
CA GLU A 58 9.03 14.03 5.83
C GLU A 58 8.52 12.62 5.50
N ALA A 59 7.27 12.29 5.84
CA ALA A 59 6.64 11.04 5.47
C ALA A 59 6.39 10.98 3.96
N LEU A 60 5.93 12.08 3.36
CA LEU A 60 5.75 12.18 1.91
C LEU A 60 7.10 12.02 1.18
N GLU A 61 8.17 12.65 1.67
CA GLU A 61 9.51 12.46 1.10
C GLU A 61 10.00 11.03 1.24
N CYS A 62 9.81 10.40 2.41
CA CYS A 62 10.20 9.02 2.62
C CYS A 62 9.43 8.08 1.69
N SER A 63 8.11 8.25 1.59
CA SER A 63 7.24 7.46 0.72
C SER A 63 7.63 7.58 -0.75
N ARG A 64 7.99 8.78 -1.23
CA ARG A 64 8.49 9.01 -2.60
C ARG A 64 9.79 8.27 -2.91
N ARG A 65 10.62 7.97 -1.91
CA ARG A 65 11.86 7.18 -2.10
C ARG A 65 11.59 5.67 -2.11
N THR A 66 10.49 5.24 -1.50
CA THR A 66 10.09 3.82 -1.39
C THR A 66 9.36 3.32 -2.62
N LEU A 67 8.55 4.18 -3.27
CA LEU A 67 7.78 3.89 -4.48
C LEU A 67 8.66 3.98 -5.74
#